data_AF-A0A8H4KWI8-F1
#
_entry.id   AF-A0A8H4KWI8-F1
#
_cell.length_a   1.000
_cell.length_b   1.000
_cell.length_c   1.000
_cell.angle_alpha   90.00
_cell.angle_beta   90.00
_cell.angle_gamma   90.00
#
_symmetry.space_group_name_H-M   'P 1'
#
loop_
_entity.id
_entity.type
_entity.pdbx_description
1 polymer ?
#
loop_
_entity_poly.entity_id
_entity_poly.type
_entity_poly.pdbx_seq_one_letter_code
_entity_poly.pdbx_strand_id
1 'polypeptide(L)'
;YKPIEFVEQVWQHEQFSRGALAPVTKIGHLTKYADVYGKPVGNVHFVGTEYATHWKGYLEGALTSGVAGAKEVVEALAQQPPKSRL
;
A
#
# COMPACT_ATOMS: atom_id res chain seq x y z
N TYR A 1 -6.69 -30.07 29.14
CA TYR A 1 -5.70 -29.11 28.60
C TYR A 1 -5.45 -28.04 29.67
N LYS A 2 -4.20 -27.69 30.00
CA LYS A 2 -3.83 -26.66 31.01
C LYS A 2 -2.75 -25.73 30.42
N PRO A 3 -3.12 -24.73 29.61
CA PRO A 3 -2.15 -23.81 29.01
C PRO A 3 -1.54 -22.88 30.08
N ILE A 4 -0.26 -22.53 29.89
CA ILE A 4 0.49 -21.65 30.79
C ILE A 4 0.25 -20.17 30.44
N GLU A 5 0.06 -19.87 29.15
CA GLU A 5 -0.22 -18.53 28.64
C GLU A 5 -1.01 -18.61 27.32
N PHE A 6 -1.81 -17.57 27.05
CA PHE A 6 -2.52 -17.38 25.79
C PHE A 6 -2.49 -15.88 25.43
N VAL A 7 -2.09 -15.58 24.20
CA VAL A 7 -2.07 -14.22 23.66
C VAL A 7 -2.90 -14.20 22.39
N GLU A 8 -3.83 -13.25 22.30
CA GLU A 8 -4.70 -13.04 21.15
C GLU A 8 -4.58 -11.60 20.66
N GLN A 9 -4.62 -11.44 19.33
CA GLN A 9 -4.73 -10.15 18.69
C GLN A 9 -5.90 -10.17 17.72
N VAL A 10 -6.93 -9.37 18.01
CA VAL A 10 -8.10 -9.21 17.14
C VAL A 10 -7.87 -8.03 16.21
N TRP A 11 -7.25 -8.30 15.06
CA TRP A 11 -6.86 -7.27 14.07
C TRP A 11 -8.03 -6.42 13.55
N GLN A 12 -9.25 -6.96 13.54
CA GLN A 12 -10.45 -6.22 13.19
C GLN A 12 -10.69 -5.00 14.09
N HIS A 13 -10.23 -5.04 15.34
CA HIS A 13 -10.39 -3.95 16.31
C HIS A 13 -9.18 -3.01 16.38
N GLU A 14 -8.11 -3.28 15.63
CA GLU A 14 -6.97 -2.38 15.57
C GLU A 14 -7.36 -1.13 14.76
N GLN A 15 -7.26 0.05 15.36
CA GLN A 15 -7.81 1.30 14.84
C GLN A 15 -7.26 1.66 13.45
N PHE A 16 -5.97 1.41 13.21
CA PHE A 16 -5.30 1.88 12.00
C PHE A 16 -5.29 0.84 10.86
N SER A 17 -5.29 -0.44 11.18
CA SER A 17 -5.32 -1.55 10.22
C SER A 17 -6.74 -1.98 9.89
N ARG A 18 -7.63 -1.99 10.90
CA ARG A 18 -9.05 -2.34 10.80
C ARG A 18 -9.32 -3.74 10.24
N GLY A 19 -8.33 -4.62 10.32
CA GLY A 19 -8.31 -5.95 9.73
C GLY A 19 -6.89 -6.43 9.44
N ALA A 20 -6.80 -7.66 8.94
CA ALA A 20 -5.58 -8.30 8.46
C ALA A 20 -5.94 -9.42 7.46
N LEU A 21 -5.08 -9.85 6.55
CA LEU A 21 -3.73 -9.33 6.24
C LEU A 21 -3.75 -8.24 5.14
N ALA A 22 -4.64 -8.37 4.17
CA ALA A 22 -4.88 -7.38 3.11
C ALA A 22 -6.37 -7.29 2.79
N PRO A 23 -6.87 -6.12 2.35
CA PRO A 23 -8.27 -5.95 1.99
C PRO A 23 -8.62 -6.79 0.76
N VAL A 24 -9.73 -7.52 0.86
CA VAL A 24 -10.35 -8.17 -0.30
C VAL A 24 -11.28 -7.16 -0.97
N THR A 25 -11.00 -6.85 -2.23
CA THR A 25 -11.85 -5.96 -3.02
C THR A 25 -13.21 -6.59 -3.26
N LYS A 26 -14.27 -5.79 -3.25
CA LYS A 26 -15.62 -6.23 -3.67
C LYS A 26 -15.57 -6.85 -5.07
N ILE A 27 -16.40 -7.87 -5.29
CA ILE A 27 -16.54 -8.54 -6.60
C ILE A 27 -16.74 -7.49 -7.70
N GLY A 28 -15.95 -7.62 -8.78
CA GLY A 28 -15.96 -6.71 -9.94
C GLY A 28 -15.16 -5.42 -9.78
N HIS A 29 -14.67 -5.07 -8.58
CA HIS A 29 -13.90 -3.83 -8.40
C HIS A 29 -12.51 -3.88 -9.02
N LEU A 30 -11.86 -5.04 -9.04
CA LEU A 30 -10.53 -5.18 -9.66
C LEU A 30 -10.55 -4.81 -11.14
N THR A 31 -11.58 -5.23 -11.87
CA THR A 31 -11.74 -4.91 -13.28
C THR A 31 -12.28 -3.50 -13.48
N LYS A 32 -13.29 -3.10 -12.71
CA LYS A 32 -13.90 -1.76 -12.81
C LYS A 32 -12.90 -0.62 -12.59
N TYR A 33 -11.94 -0.80 -11.69
CA TYR A 33 -10.97 0.24 -11.31
C TYR A 33 -9.54 -0.07 -11.76
N ALA A 34 -9.35 -1.02 -12.68
CA ALA A 34 -8.02 -1.42 -13.16
C ALA A 34 -7.20 -0.22 -13.67
N ASP A 35 -7.85 0.73 -14.34
CA ASP A 35 -7.18 1.89 -14.94
C ASP A 35 -6.79 2.98 -13.95
N VAL A 36 -7.19 2.89 -12.69
CA VAL A 36 -6.87 3.92 -11.68
C VAL A 36 -6.19 3.36 -10.43
N TYR A 37 -6.27 2.05 -10.21
CA TYR A 37 -5.72 1.42 -9.02
C TYR A 37 -4.20 1.61 -8.91
N GLY A 38 -3.75 2.25 -7.83
CA GLY A 38 -2.33 2.48 -7.54
C GLY A 38 -1.67 3.58 -8.38
N LYS A 39 -2.39 4.27 -9.27
CA LYS A 39 -1.80 5.37 -10.05
C LYS A 39 -1.56 6.61 -9.18
N PRO A 40 -0.42 7.29 -9.30
CA PRO A 40 -0.19 8.57 -8.63
C PRO A 40 -1.22 9.63 -9.02
N VAL A 41 -1.52 10.53 -8.09
CA VAL A 41 -2.40 11.70 -8.32
C VAL A 41 -1.67 12.96 -7.88
N GLY A 42 -1.24 13.77 -8.84
CA GLY A 42 -0.42 14.95 -8.57
C GLY A 42 0.89 14.56 -7.87
N ASN A 43 1.12 15.10 -6.67
CA ASN A 43 2.30 14.78 -5.84
C ASN A 43 2.06 13.62 -4.85
N VAL A 44 0.94 12.89 -4.99
CA VAL A 44 0.58 11.78 -4.10
C VAL A 44 0.87 10.46 -4.80
N HIS A 45 1.73 9.65 -4.21
CA HIS A 45 2.08 8.30 -4.65
C HIS A 45 1.58 7.27 -3.64
N PHE A 46 1.13 6.12 -4.13
CA PHE A 46 0.51 5.09 -3.30
C PHE A 46 1.46 3.90 -3.10
N VAL A 47 1.72 3.55 -1.85
CA VAL A 47 2.55 2.41 -1.44
C VAL A 47 1.82 1.61 -0.37
N GLY A 48 2.29 0.39 -0.14
CA GLY A 48 1.61 -0.59 0.71
C GLY A 48 1.53 -1.93 0.00
N THR A 49 1.42 -3.01 0.77
CA THR A 49 1.41 -4.37 0.19
C THR A 49 0.30 -4.55 -0.85
N GLU A 50 -0.78 -3.78 -0.74
CA GLU A 50 -1.89 -3.69 -1.67
C GLU A 50 -1.48 -3.24 -3.07
N TYR A 51 -0.46 -2.40 -3.18
CA TYR A 51 0.02 -1.83 -4.44
C TYR A 51 1.19 -2.62 -5.04
N ALA A 52 1.62 -3.70 -4.39
CA ALA A 52 2.67 -4.57 -4.92
C ALA A 52 2.18 -5.37 -6.13
N THR A 53 3.04 -5.52 -7.13
CA THR A 53 2.78 -6.38 -8.30
C THR A 53 2.96 -7.86 -7.99
N HIS A 54 3.76 -8.17 -6.98
CA HIS A 54 4.05 -9.53 -6.50
C HIS A 54 3.90 -9.55 -4.97
N TRP A 55 3.55 -10.71 -4.42
CA TRP A 55 3.44 -10.91 -2.96
C TRP A 55 2.48 -9.92 -2.26
N LYS A 56 1.39 -9.55 -2.94
CA LYS A 56 0.33 -8.71 -2.39
C LYS A 56 -0.26 -9.35 -1.13
N GLY A 57 -0.31 -8.59 -0.04
CA GLY A 57 -0.73 -9.04 1.29
C GLY A 57 0.36 -9.64 2.17
N TYR A 58 1.62 -9.65 1.70
CA TYR A 58 2.78 -10.10 2.45
C TYR A 58 3.75 -8.94 2.72
N LEU A 59 4.73 -9.18 3.61
CA LEU A 59 5.77 -8.21 3.96
C LEU A 59 6.63 -7.85 2.75
N GLU A 60 6.93 -8.82 1.88
CA GLU A 60 7.66 -8.63 0.63
C GLU A 60 6.92 -7.66 -0.31
N GLY A 61 5.59 -7.73 -0.36
CA GLY A 61 4.77 -6.77 -1.09
C GLY A 61 4.90 -5.35 -0.53
N ALA A 62 4.88 -5.21 0.80
CA ALA A 62 5.08 -3.90 1.44
C ALA A 62 6.48 -3.33 1.12
N LEU A 63 7.52 -4.15 1.20
CA LEU A 63 8.88 -3.75 0.89
C LEU A 63 9.03 -3.32 -0.57
N THR A 64 8.60 -4.16 -1.51
CA THR A 64 8.76 -3.91 -2.94
C THR A 64 7.94 -2.71 -3.43
N SER A 65 6.71 -2.54 -2.95
CA SER A 65 5.90 -1.35 -3.26
C SER A 65 6.52 -0.06 -2.71
N GLY A 66 7.12 -0.10 -1.51
CA GLY A 66 7.84 1.04 -0.93
C GLY A 66 9.03 1.48 -1.78
N VAL A 67 9.85 0.53 -2.24
CA VAL A 67 10.98 0.81 -3.14
C VAL A 67 10.50 1.39 -4.47
N ALA A 68 9.43 0.84 -5.04
CA ALA A 68 8.86 1.33 -6.29
C ALA A 68 8.32 2.77 -6.14
N GLY A 69 7.50 3.04 -5.12
CA GLY A 69 6.95 4.38 -4.88
C GLY A 69 8.03 5.43 -4.57
N ALA A 70 9.08 5.07 -3.86
CA ALA A 70 10.22 5.97 -3.65
C ALA A 70 10.90 6.34 -4.98
N LYS A 71 11.07 5.38 -5.89
CA LYS A 71 11.59 5.64 -7.23
C LYS A 71 10.67 6.56 -8.03
N GLU A 72 9.36 6.34 -8.00
CA GLU A 72 8.38 7.21 -8.67
C GLU A 72 8.49 8.66 -8.18
N VAL A 73 8.62 8.88 -6.87
CA VAL A 73 8.77 10.22 -6.29
C VAL A 73 10.06 10.88 -6.77
N VAL A 74 11.19 10.15 -6.74
CA VAL A 74 12.48 10.68 -7.21
C VAL A 74 12.40 11.09 -8.68
N GLU A 75 11.77 10.26 -9.53
CA GLU A 75 11.56 10.57 -10.94
C GLU A 75 10.64 11.78 -11.15
N ALA A 76 9.54 11.87 -10.40
CA ALA A 76 8.63 13.00 -10.47
C ALA A 76 9.32 14.32 -10.07
N LEU A 77 10.15 14.30 -9.03
CA LEU A 77 10.92 15.47 -8.59
C LEU A 77 11.99 15.88 -9.60
N ALA A 78 12.63 14.93 -10.28
CA ALA A 78 13.61 15.20 -11.32
C ALA A 78 12.99 15.85 -12.57
N GLN A 79 11.72 15.55 -12.85
CA GLN A 79 10.98 16.10 -13.99
C GLN A 79 10.34 17.46 -13.68
N GLN A 80 10.26 17.87 -12.42
CA GLN A 80 9.75 19.20 -12.08
C GLN A 80 10.78 20.27 -12.48
N PRO A 81 10.41 21.24 -13.32
CA PRO A 81 11.30 22.36 -13.60
C PRO A 81 11.60 23.10 -12.29
N PRO A 82 12.81 23.66 -12.14
CA PRO A 82 13.18 24.37 -10.91
C PRO A 82 12.13 25.46 -10.63
N LYS A 83 11.54 25.43 -9.43
CA LYS A 83 10.62 26.50 -9.01
C LYS A 83 11.36 27.83 -9.14
N SER A 84 10.88 28.68 -10.04
CA SER A 84 11.32 30.07 -10.16
C SER A 84 11.24 30.71 -8.76
N ARG A 85 12.40 30.99 -8.16
CA ARG A 85 12.49 31.85 -6.99
C ARG A 85 12.40 33.28 -7.52
N LEU A 86 11.19 33.81 -7.58
CA LEU A 86 10.99 35.26 -7.54
C LEU A 86 11.30 35.76 -6.12
#